data_AF-F8LAL6-F1
#
_entry.id   AF-F8LAL6-F1
#
_cell.length_a   1.000
_cell.length_b   1.000
_cell.length_c   1.000
_cell.angle_alpha   90.00
_cell.angle_beta   90.00
_cell.angle_gamma   90.00
#
_symmetry.space_group_name_H-M   'P 1'
#
loop_
_entity.id
_entity.type
_entity.pdbx_description
1 polymer ?
#
loop_
_entity_poly.entity_id
_entity_poly.type
_entity_poly.pdbx_seq_one_letter_code
_entity_poly.pdbx_strand_id
1 'polypeptide(L)'
;MREQKHRFIFEAGHWIGEGTVGFSASPEQVLFSTSWTIDPIEKEEIRCQQRVQMEGAEEDVCNKIHIYGVTQNAFSISLENEILGQVIGAGIIDEHTIAWEFRGDIGFQGYEIYEKKRDGSEYRFHAEYSSPDQFRTIIDGIITKS
;
A
#
# COMPACT_ATOMS: atom_id res chain seq x y z
N MET A 1 -14.36 -22.58 1.99
CA MET A 1 -13.52 -21.47 1.51
C MET A 1 -14.28 -20.19 1.77
N ARG A 2 -13.72 -19.24 2.54
CA ARG A 2 -14.36 -17.93 2.74
C ARG A 2 -14.24 -17.16 1.41
N GLU A 3 -15.33 -16.55 0.94
CA GLU A 3 -15.27 -15.68 -0.24
C GLU A 3 -14.38 -14.49 0.09
N GLN A 4 -13.21 -14.42 -0.54
CA GLN A 4 -12.30 -13.30 -0.41
C GLN A 4 -12.92 -12.12 -1.15
N LYS A 5 -13.38 -11.09 -0.41
CA LYS A 5 -14.08 -9.91 -0.97
C LYS A 5 -13.22 -9.13 -1.97
N HIS A 6 -11.91 -9.25 -1.82
CA HIS A 6 -10.90 -8.53 -2.58
C HIS A 6 -9.86 -9.48 -3.16
N ARG A 7 -9.35 -9.10 -4.33
CA ARG A 7 -8.25 -9.81 -5.02
C ARG A 7 -6.90 -9.16 -4.74
N PHE A 8 -6.86 -7.83 -4.69
CA PHE A 8 -5.65 -7.11 -4.33
C PHE A 8 -5.22 -7.54 -2.92
N ILE A 9 -3.91 -7.70 -2.72
CA ILE A 9 -3.21 -8.30 -1.57
C ILE A 9 -3.60 -9.75 -1.18
N PHE A 10 -4.75 -10.27 -1.61
CA PHE A 10 -5.24 -11.60 -1.21
C PHE A 10 -5.20 -12.67 -2.31
N GLU A 11 -4.70 -12.33 -3.49
CA GLU A 11 -4.47 -13.27 -4.57
C GLU A 11 -3.04 -13.09 -5.07
N ALA A 12 -2.27 -14.19 -5.04
CA ALA A 12 -0.90 -14.19 -5.54
C ALA A 12 -0.82 -13.69 -6.99
N GLY A 13 0.34 -13.12 -7.32
CA GLY A 13 0.65 -12.58 -8.63
C GLY A 13 1.11 -11.13 -8.60
N HIS A 14 1.07 -10.50 -9.77
CA HIS A 14 1.62 -9.17 -9.97
C HIS A 14 0.51 -8.14 -10.16
N TRP A 15 0.70 -6.97 -9.55
CA TRP A 15 -0.15 -5.82 -9.74
C TRP A 15 0.71 -4.62 -10.13
N ILE A 16 0.19 -3.80 -11.02
CA ILE A 16 0.86 -2.61 -11.52
C ILE A 16 -0.04 -1.41 -11.30
N GLY A 17 0.57 -0.30 -10.92
CA GLY A 17 -0.13 0.94 -10.68
C GLY A 17 0.69 2.15 -11.07
N GLU A 18 0.01 3.27 -11.18
CA GLU A 18 0.55 4.56 -11.55
C GLU A 18 -0.26 5.67 -10.89
N GLY A 19 0.34 6.84 -10.75
CA GLY A 19 -0.31 7.97 -10.10
C GLY A 19 0.60 9.17 -9.90
N THR A 20 0.23 10.02 -8.96
CA THR A 20 0.97 11.21 -8.57
C THR A 20 1.34 11.19 -7.08
N VAL A 21 2.50 11.75 -6.77
CA VAL A 21 2.95 12.07 -5.42
C VAL A 21 3.00 13.60 -5.29
N GLY A 22 2.29 14.14 -4.31
CA GLY A 22 2.33 15.55 -3.93
C GLY A 22 2.89 15.75 -2.52
N PHE A 23 3.40 16.96 -2.25
CA PHE A 23 3.93 17.33 -0.94
C PHE A 23 3.16 18.52 -0.40
N SER A 24 2.70 18.51 0.85
CA SER A 24 1.84 19.57 1.40
C SER A 24 2.46 20.97 1.40
N ALA A 25 3.78 21.08 1.28
CA ALA A 25 4.50 22.34 1.21
C ALA A 25 4.71 22.88 -0.22
N SER A 26 4.27 22.16 -1.25
CA SER A 26 4.47 22.54 -2.65
C SER A 26 3.25 22.18 -3.51
N PRO A 27 2.90 22.98 -4.53
CA PRO A 27 1.90 22.59 -5.52
C PRO A 27 2.42 21.56 -6.53
N GLU A 28 3.72 21.23 -6.49
CA GLU A 28 4.34 20.28 -7.42
C GLU A 28 3.85 18.85 -7.18
N GLN A 29 3.71 18.12 -8.28
CA GLN A 29 3.38 16.70 -8.29
C GLN A 29 4.41 15.95 -9.13
N VAL A 30 4.82 14.79 -8.64
CA VAL A 30 5.75 13.89 -9.30
C VAL A 30 4.98 12.65 -9.75
N LEU A 31 5.12 12.25 -11.00
CA LEU A 31 4.54 10.99 -11.47
C LEU A 31 5.28 9.81 -10.84
N PHE A 32 4.55 8.74 -10.56
CA PHE A 32 5.17 7.49 -10.14
C PHE A 32 4.52 6.28 -10.81
N SER A 33 5.27 5.20 -10.81
CA SER A 33 4.75 3.85 -11.07
C SER A 33 5.03 2.97 -9.85
N THR A 34 4.15 2.00 -9.61
CA THR A 34 4.32 1.01 -8.56
C THR A 34 4.05 -0.38 -9.10
N SER A 35 4.82 -1.36 -8.62
CA SER A 35 4.55 -2.77 -8.87
C SER A 35 4.50 -3.51 -7.55
N TRP A 36 3.53 -4.41 -7.42
CA TRP A 36 3.39 -5.31 -6.29
C TRP A 36 3.56 -6.73 -6.77
N THR A 37 4.36 -7.50 -6.05
CA THR A 37 4.44 -8.95 -6.18
C THR A 37 3.89 -9.55 -4.90
N ILE A 38 2.79 -10.30 -5.02
CA ILE A 38 2.16 -11.00 -3.91
C ILE A 38 2.55 -12.47 -4.03
N ASP A 39 3.25 -12.97 -3.02
CA ASP A 39 3.71 -14.35 -2.95
C ASP A 39 2.53 -15.32 -2.76
N PRO A 40 2.71 -16.62 -3.07
CA PRO A 40 1.76 -17.65 -2.67
C PRO A 40 1.45 -17.57 -1.17
N ILE A 41 0.16 -17.60 -0.84
CA ILE A 41 -0.30 -17.50 0.55
C ILE A 41 0.09 -18.79 1.30
N GLU A 42 0.88 -18.64 2.35
CA GLU A 42 1.35 -19.75 3.19
C GLU A 42 0.92 -19.52 4.64
N LYS A 43 0.33 -20.54 5.27
CA LYS A 43 -0.04 -20.51 6.71
C LYS A 43 -0.88 -19.29 7.12
N GLU A 44 -1.76 -18.81 6.23
CA GLU A 44 -2.61 -17.63 6.45
C GLU A 44 -1.83 -16.31 6.56
N GLU A 45 -0.56 -16.31 6.15
CA GLU A 45 0.28 -15.13 6.01
C GLU A 45 0.48 -14.80 4.54
N ILE A 46 0.60 -13.51 4.26
CA ILE A 46 0.77 -12.98 2.91
C ILE A 46 2.02 -12.12 2.92
N ARG A 47 2.96 -12.45 2.02
CA ARG A 47 4.17 -11.67 1.80
C ARG A 47 4.07 -10.95 0.47
N CYS A 48 4.41 -9.68 0.49
CA CYS A 48 4.36 -8.82 -0.67
C CYS A 48 5.68 -8.06 -0.80
N GLN A 49 6.06 -7.79 -2.04
CA GLN A 49 7.10 -6.83 -2.36
C GLN A 49 6.49 -5.72 -3.20
N GLN A 50 6.65 -4.48 -2.76
CA GLN A 50 6.24 -3.31 -3.52
C GLN A 50 7.49 -2.57 -3.97
N ARG A 51 7.55 -2.24 -5.25
CA ARG A 51 8.56 -1.34 -5.82
C ARG A 51 7.87 -0.07 -6.30
N VAL A 52 8.38 1.08 -5.91
CA VAL A 52 7.88 2.40 -6.31
C VAL A 52 9.00 3.14 -7.03
N GLN A 53 8.70 3.59 -8.24
CA GLN A 53 9.61 4.37 -9.06
C GLN A 53 8.98 5.75 -9.29
N MET A 54 9.67 6.81 -8.83
CA MET A 54 9.24 8.19 -9.02
C MET A 54 9.97 8.82 -10.21
N GLU A 55 9.28 9.63 -10.99
CA GLU A 55 9.88 10.38 -12.08
C GLU A 55 10.95 11.34 -11.55
N GLY A 56 12.16 11.24 -12.10
CA GLY A 56 13.29 12.07 -11.69
C GLY A 56 14.07 11.59 -10.45
N ALA A 57 13.64 10.49 -9.80
CA ALA A 57 14.44 9.83 -8.76
C ALA A 57 15.47 8.87 -9.38
N GLU A 58 16.68 8.81 -8.81
CA GLU A 58 17.74 7.90 -9.27
C GLU A 58 17.53 6.46 -8.78
N GLU A 59 16.86 6.28 -7.64
CA GLU A 59 16.67 4.99 -6.98
C GLU A 59 15.19 4.70 -6.75
N ASP A 60 14.84 3.41 -6.82
CA ASP A 60 13.49 2.94 -6.52
C ASP A 60 13.34 2.63 -5.04
N VAL A 61 12.16 2.92 -4.50
CA VAL A 61 11.80 2.53 -3.13
C VAL A 61 11.25 1.10 -3.15
N CYS A 62 11.88 0.21 -2.40
CA CYS A 62 11.45 -1.18 -2.27
C CYS A 62 10.92 -1.45 -0.85
N ASN A 63 9.63 -1.76 -0.74
CA ASN A 63 8.98 -2.12 0.52
C ASN A 63 8.76 -3.63 0.56
N LYS A 64 9.16 -4.26 1.66
CA LYS A 64 8.74 -5.62 2.03
C LYS A 64 7.54 -5.50 2.95
N ILE A 65 6.44 -6.12 2.56
CA ILE A 65 5.18 -6.03 3.28
C ILE A 65 4.77 -7.43 3.73
N HIS A 66 4.36 -7.56 4.98
CA HIS A 66 3.87 -8.80 5.55
C HIS A 66 2.52 -8.56 6.20
N ILE A 67 1.53 -9.31 5.76
CA ILE A 67 0.15 -9.25 6.26
C ILE A 67 -0.15 -10.58 6.97
N TYR A 68 -0.68 -10.47 8.19
CA TYR A 68 -0.92 -11.61 9.08
C TYR A 68 -2.13 -11.37 9.97
N GLY A 69 -2.60 -12.43 10.65
CA GLY A 69 -3.77 -12.34 11.53
C GLY A 69 -5.04 -11.92 10.80
N VAL A 70 -5.22 -12.39 9.56
CA VAL A 70 -6.34 -11.99 8.70
C VAL A 70 -7.65 -12.55 9.25
N THR A 71 -8.58 -11.65 9.56
CA THR A 71 -9.95 -11.95 9.97
C THR A 71 -10.93 -11.61 8.84
N GLN A 72 -12.24 -11.59 9.11
CA GLN A 72 -13.24 -11.23 8.11
C GLN A 72 -13.20 -9.74 7.72
N ASN A 73 -12.77 -8.87 8.63
CA ASN A 73 -12.87 -7.42 8.50
C ASN A 73 -11.61 -6.65 8.89
N ALA A 74 -10.55 -7.36 9.29
CA ALA A 74 -9.31 -6.73 9.74
C ALA A 74 -8.10 -7.65 9.54
N PHE A 75 -6.91 -7.05 9.51
CA PHE A 75 -5.62 -7.74 9.47
C PHE A 75 -4.54 -6.91 10.16
N SER A 76 -3.42 -7.53 10.48
CA SER A 76 -2.19 -6.82 10.87
C SER A 76 -1.26 -6.73 9.68
N ILE A 77 -0.49 -5.64 9.59
CA ILE A 77 0.45 -5.40 8.51
C ILE A 77 1.77 -4.89 9.07
N SER A 78 2.89 -5.31 8.49
CA SER A 78 4.19 -4.66 8.71
C SER A 78 4.82 -4.29 7.38
N LEU A 79 5.48 -3.14 7.35
CA LEU A 79 6.25 -2.64 6.22
C LEU A 79 7.71 -2.49 6.65
N GLU A 80 8.63 -2.96 5.83
CA GLU A 80 10.07 -2.81 6.02
C GLU A 80 10.72 -2.25 4.75
N ASN A 81 11.50 -1.19 4.89
CA ASN A 81 12.40 -0.71 3.84
C ASN A 81 13.67 -0.08 4.46
N GLU A 82 14.64 0.27 3.62
CA GLU A 82 15.94 0.80 4.08
C GLU A 82 15.84 2.21 4.69
N ILE A 83 14.80 2.98 4.35
CA ILE A 83 14.61 4.37 4.78
C ILE A 83 13.90 4.45 6.13
N LEU A 84 12.83 3.65 6.30
CA LEU A 84 11.93 3.67 7.45
C LEU A 84 12.28 2.63 8.51
N GLY A 85 13.11 1.64 8.16
CA GLY A 85 13.24 0.42 8.97
C GLY A 85 11.92 -0.37 8.92
N GLN A 86 11.54 -1.00 10.04
CA GLN A 86 10.30 -1.74 10.15
C GLN A 86 9.23 -0.92 10.90
N VAL A 87 8.04 -0.81 10.30
CA VAL A 87 6.85 -0.21 10.91
C VAL A 87 5.68 -1.19 10.92
N ILE A 88 4.86 -1.13 11.96
CA ILE A 88 3.70 -2.01 12.13
C ILE A 88 2.42 -1.17 12.00
N GLY A 89 1.38 -1.80 11.49
CA GLY A 89 0.09 -1.21 11.21
C GLY A 89 -1.06 -2.18 11.40
N ALA A 90 -2.26 -1.63 11.23
CA ALA A 90 -3.50 -2.38 11.25
C ALA A 90 -4.31 -2.04 10.00
N GLY A 91 -4.97 -3.06 9.45
CA GLY A 91 -5.80 -2.93 8.27
C GLY A 91 -7.23 -3.35 8.52
N ILE A 92 -8.13 -2.79 7.70
CA ILE A 92 -9.55 -3.11 7.67
C ILE A 92 -9.96 -3.55 6.27
N ILE A 93 -11.00 -4.37 6.21
CA ILE A 93 -11.56 -4.93 4.98
C ILE A 93 -13.07 -4.81 5.05
N ASP A 94 -13.67 -4.19 4.04
CA ASP A 94 -15.11 -4.31 3.80
C ASP A 94 -15.39 -4.90 2.40
N GLU A 95 -16.52 -4.57 1.78
CA GLU A 95 -16.87 -5.09 0.44
C GLU A 95 -16.27 -4.28 -0.71
N HIS A 96 -15.98 -3.01 -0.46
CA HIS A 96 -15.57 -2.03 -1.46
C HIS A 96 -14.18 -1.46 -1.15
N THR A 97 -13.73 -1.55 0.09
CA THR A 97 -12.52 -0.91 0.56
C THR A 97 -11.62 -1.87 1.33
N ILE A 98 -10.34 -1.81 1.00
CA ILE A 98 -9.25 -2.25 1.88
C ILE A 98 -8.50 -0.99 2.30
N ALA A 99 -8.21 -0.85 3.58
CA ALA A 99 -7.38 0.24 4.06
C ALA A 99 -6.45 -0.24 5.16
N TRP A 100 -5.36 0.46 5.37
CA TRP A 100 -4.48 0.26 6.52
C TRP A 100 -3.83 1.55 6.97
N GLU A 101 -3.47 1.61 8.25
CA GLU A 101 -2.67 2.68 8.83
C GLU A 101 -1.38 2.12 9.42
N PHE A 102 -0.32 2.92 9.36
CA PHE A 102 0.95 2.68 10.06
C PHE A 102 1.13 3.70 11.17
N ARG A 103 1.65 3.25 12.31
CA ARG A 103 2.05 4.10 13.43
C ARG A 103 3.44 3.68 13.88
N GLY A 104 4.46 4.45 13.49
CA GLY A 104 5.85 4.24 13.86
C GLY A 104 6.28 5.07 15.06
N ASP A 105 7.31 4.60 15.77
CA ASP A 105 7.83 5.25 16.99
C ASP A 105 8.50 6.62 16.73
N ILE A 106 8.93 6.88 15.50
CA ILE A 106 9.70 8.08 15.12
C ILE A 106 8.81 9.07 14.37
N GLY A 107 7.56 9.27 14.80
CA GLY A 107 6.63 10.24 14.21
C GLY A 107 6.18 9.95 12.77
N PHE A 108 6.60 8.82 12.19
CA PHE A 108 6.04 8.32 10.95
C PHE A 108 4.65 7.76 11.21
N GLN A 109 3.66 8.35 10.55
CA GLN A 109 2.30 7.84 10.57
C GLN A 109 1.68 8.09 9.20
N GLY A 110 0.80 7.22 8.79
CA GLY A 110 0.10 7.37 7.54
C GLY A 110 -0.90 6.26 7.31
N TYR A 111 -1.65 6.39 6.23
CA TYR A 111 -2.63 5.41 5.84
C TYR A 111 -2.67 5.26 4.33
N GLU A 112 -3.15 4.10 3.88
CA GLU A 112 -3.53 3.86 2.49
C GLU A 112 -4.96 3.31 2.44
N ILE A 113 -5.71 3.74 1.42
CA ILE A 113 -7.08 3.31 1.15
C ILE A 113 -7.13 2.87 -0.30
N TYR A 114 -7.67 1.68 -0.54
CA TYR A 114 -7.88 1.08 -1.87
C TYR A 114 -9.36 0.82 -2.07
N GLU A 115 -9.96 1.56 -2.99
CA GLU A 115 -11.36 1.46 -3.37
C GLU A 115 -11.51 0.63 -4.64
N LYS A 116 -12.21 -0.50 -4.50
CA LYS A 116 -12.49 -1.45 -5.57
C LYS A 116 -13.53 -0.88 -6.54
N LYS A 117 -13.23 -0.88 -7.83
CA LYS A 117 -14.24 -0.62 -8.87
C LYS A 117 -15.32 -1.71 -8.87
N ARG A 118 -16.53 -1.40 -9.33
CA ARG A 118 -17.67 -2.35 -9.32
C ARG A 118 -17.38 -3.70 -10.01
N ASP A 119 -16.56 -3.70 -11.05
CA ASP A 119 -16.17 -4.90 -11.80
C ASP A 119 -14.97 -5.65 -11.17
N GLY A 120 -14.33 -5.07 -10.15
CA GLY A 120 -13.16 -5.64 -9.47
C GLY A 120 -11.89 -5.71 -10.31
N SER A 121 -11.85 -5.06 -11.49
CA SER A 121 -10.70 -5.03 -12.39
C SER A 121 -9.58 -4.09 -11.93
N GLU A 122 -9.96 -3.09 -11.12
CA GLU A 122 -9.14 -1.93 -10.78
C GLU A 122 -9.43 -1.52 -9.34
N TYR A 123 -8.40 -0.99 -8.67
CA TYR A 123 -8.52 -0.27 -7.43
C TYR A 123 -8.00 1.14 -7.63
N ARG A 124 -8.77 2.13 -7.17
CA ARG A 124 -8.25 3.47 -6.95
C ARG A 124 -7.66 3.52 -5.57
N PHE A 125 -6.53 4.18 -5.40
CA PHE A 125 -5.95 4.30 -4.08
C PHE A 125 -5.52 5.72 -3.77
N HIS A 126 -5.55 6.01 -2.48
CA HIS A 126 -5.15 7.25 -1.88
C HIS A 126 -4.34 6.94 -0.62
N ALA A 127 -3.22 7.64 -0.43
CA ALA A 127 -2.41 7.52 0.76
C ALA A 127 -1.94 8.88 1.27
N GLU A 128 -1.88 9.01 2.59
CA GLU A 128 -1.23 10.14 3.24
C GLU A 128 -0.18 9.62 4.22
N TYR A 129 1.02 10.17 4.13
CA TYR A 129 2.11 9.90 5.06
C TYR A 129 2.63 11.20 5.64
N SER A 130 2.92 11.20 6.94
CA SER A 130 3.55 12.33 7.62
C SER A 130 4.84 11.91 8.28
N SER A 131 5.84 12.78 8.16
CA SER A 131 7.16 12.68 8.81
C SER A 131 7.27 13.68 9.98
N PRO A 132 8.27 13.54 10.87
CA PRO A 132 8.46 14.38 12.06
C PRO A 132 8.53 15.89 11.81
N ASP A 133 8.96 16.30 10.61
CA ASP A 133 9.02 17.68 10.14
C ASP A 133 7.65 18.23 9.67
N GLN A 134 6.57 17.48 9.86
CA GLN A 134 5.19 17.81 9.51
C GLN A 134 4.94 18.01 8.01
N PHE A 135 5.86 17.59 7.14
CA PHE A 135 5.54 17.46 5.72
C PHE A 135 4.61 16.26 5.54
N ARG A 136 3.55 16.47 4.75
CA ARG A 136 2.67 15.39 4.32
C ARG A 136 2.97 15.05 2.88
N THR A 137 3.17 13.77 2.62
CA THR A 137 3.17 13.20 1.29
C THR A 137 1.75 12.70 1.01
N ILE A 138 1.18 13.14 -0.10
CA ILE A 138 -0.15 12.74 -0.58
C ILE A 138 0.07 11.95 -1.86
N ILE A 139 -0.52 10.76 -1.95
CA ILE A 139 -0.37 9.87 -3.09
C ILE A 139 -1.75 9.50 -3.59
N ASP A 140 -1.98 9.69 -4.89
CA ASP A 140 -3.21 9.26 -5.56
C ASP A 140 -2.84 8.39 -6.75
N GLY A 141 -3.54 7.27 -6.93
CA GLY A 141 -3.21 6.37 -8.01
C GLY A 141 -4.27 5.34 -8.31
N ILE A 142 -3.93 4.50 -9.29
CA ILE A 142 -4.73 3.36 -9.71
C ILE A 142 -3.82 2.13 -9.72
N ILE A 143 -4.37 0.98 -9.35
CA ILE A 143 -3.67 -0.31 -9.46
C ILE A 143 -4.58 -1.37 -10.10
N THR A 144 -3.99 -2.17 -10.99
CA THR A 144 -4.64 -3.25 -11.72
C THR A 144 -3.80 -4.52 -11.66
N LYS A 145 -4.45 -5.67 -11.85
CA LYS A 145 -3.74 -6.95 -11.92
C LYS A 145 -3.06 -7.07 -13.29
N SER A 146 -1.77 -7.40 -13.30
CA SER A 146 -1.00 -7.66 -14.53
C SER A 146 -1.24 -9.05 -15.09
#